data_AF-A0A5T2WMW5-F1
#
_entry.id   AF-A0A5T2WMW5-F1
#
_cell.length_a   1.000
_cell.length_b   1.000
_cell.length_c   1.000
_cell.angle_alpha   90.00
_cell.angle_beta   90.00
_cell.angle_gamma   90.00
#
_symmetry.space_group_name_H-M   'P 1'
#
loop_
_entity.id
_entity.type
_entity.pdbx_description
1 polymer ?
#
loop_
_entity_poly.entity_id
_entity_poly.type
_entity_poly.pdbx_seq_one_letter_code
_entity_poly.pdbx_strand_id
1 'polypeptide(L)'
;MALNQAEQEILERKTARWVYEQGRGVTAKEVARRFRLHVHTARLVIHGIMKRTDGIRCELLGTYELTAKGLRLVKYFSVIYLPDEYQPADRRKG
;
A
#
# COMPACT_ATOMS: atom_id res chain seq x y z
N MET A 1 10.13 -11.15 -15.23
CA MET A 1 11.30 -10.98 -14.35
C MET A 1 10.80 -10.82 -12.93
N ALA A 2 11.28 -11.63 -11.98
CA ALA A 2 11.01 -11.42 -10.56
C ALA A 2 11.93 -10.30 -10.06
N LEU A 3 11.42 -9.38 -9.25
CA LEU A 3 12.26 -8.38 -8.56
C LEU A 3 13.20 -9.12 -7.61
N ASN A 4 14.44 -8.66 -7.48
CA ASN A 4 15.29 -9.18 -6.42
C ASN A 4 14.78 -8.66 -5.04
N GLN A 5 15.23 -9.27 -3.95
CA GLN A 5 14.71 -8.97 -2.61
C GLN A 5 14.86 -7.48 -2.23
N ALA A 6 15.97 -6.84 -2.63
CA ALA A 6 16.23 -5.43 -2.35
C ALA A 6 15.30 -4.49 -3.14
N GLU A 7 15.07 -4.79 -4.42
CA GLU A 7 14.13 -4.03 -5.26
C GLU A 7 12.70 -4.13 -4.75
N GLN A 8 12.30 -5.31 -4.29
CA GLN A 8 10.99 -5.52 -3.69
C GLN A 8 10.84 -4.73 -2.40
N GLU A 9 11.83 -4.74 -1.53
CA GLU A 9 11.82 -3.95 -0.29
C GLU A 9 11.73 -2.44 -0.57
N ILE A 10 12.50 -1.93 -1.55
CA ILE A 10 12.42 -0.52 -1.96
C ILE A 10 11.01 -0.19 -2.47
N LEU A 11 10.40 -1.07 -3.26
CA LEU A 11 9.05 -0.89 -3.79
C LEU A 11 7.99 -0.90 -2.68
N GLU A 12 8.10 -1.81 -1.72
CA GLU A 12 7.24 -1.88 -0.54
C GLU A 12 7.29 -0.60 0.28
N ARG A 13 8.50 -0.11 0.61
CA ARG A 13 8.68 1.14 1.38
C ARG A 13 8.13 2.35 0.63
N LYS A 14 8.41 2.48 -0.67
CA LYS A 14 7.85 3.55 -1.52
C LYS A 14 6.32 3.50 -1.58
N THR A 15 5.76 2.30 -1.66
CA THR A 15 4.31 2.09 -1.66
C THR A 15 3.71 2.46 -0.32
N ALA A 16 4.27 1.99 0.79
CA ALA A 16 3.79 2.30 2.14
C ALA A 16 3.78 3.81 2.39
N ARG A 17 4.87 4.51 2.03
CA ARG A 17 4.95 5.96 2.11
C ARG A 17 3.86 6.65 1.28
N TRP A 18 3.71 6.26 0.01
CA TRP A 18 2.71 6.87 -0.85
C TRP A 18 1.28 6.65 -0.33
N VAL A 19 0.97 5.46 0.20
CA VAL A 19 -0.33 5.16 0.81
C VAL A 19 -0.56 6.01 2.06
N TYR A 20 0.46 6.15 2.92
CA TYR A 20 0.40 7.02 4.10
C TYR A 20 0.10 8.48 3.72
N GLU A 21 0.75 8.98 2.65
CA GLU A 21 0.52 10.31 2.11
C GLU A 21 -0.92 10.51 1.57
N GLN A 22 -1.66 9.45 1.23
CA GLN A 22 -3.05 9.58 0.79
C GLN A 22 -4.02 9.93 1.94
N GLY A 23 -3.66 9.64 3.19
CA GLY A 23 -4.54 9.86 4.36
C GLY A 23 -5.86 9.05 4.33
N ARG A 24 -5.97 8.06 3.45
CA ARG A 24 -7.15 7.20 3.28
C ARG A 24 -6.77 5.79 2.84
N GLY A 25 -7.72 4.86 2.93
CA GLY A 25 -7.60 3.56 2.31
C GLY A 25 -7.54 3.64 0.78
N VAL A 26 -6.68 2.83 0.17
CA VAL A 26 -6.53 2.70 -1.29
C VAL A 26 -6.71 1.25 -1.73
N THR A 27 -7.21 1.06 -2.94
CA THR A 27 -7.35 -0.27 -3.53
C THR A 27 -6.03 -0.74 -4.16
N ALA A 28 -5.87 -2.06 -4.31
CA ALA A 28 -4.74 -2.62 -5.06
C ALA A 28 -4.67 -2.12 -6.52
N LYS A 29 -5.80 -1.70 -7.10
CA LYS A 29 -5.84 -1.10 -8.44
C LYS A 29 -5.22 0.30 -8.46
N GLU A 30 -5.47 1.10 -7.43
CA GLU A 30 -4.85 2.42 -7.29
C GLU A 30 -3.33 2.29 -7.14
N VAL A 31 -2.87 1.37 -6.30
CA VAL A 31 -1.43 1.05 -6.16
C VAL A 31 -0.84 0.59 -7.50
N ALA A 32 -1.51 -0.33 -8.20
CA ALA A 32 -1.07 -0.81 -9.50
C ALA A 32 -0.92 0.32 -10.52
N ARG A 33 -1.90 1.23 -10.59
CA ARG A 33 -1.84 2.41 -11.46
C ARG A 33 -0.69 3.34 -11.07
N ARG A 34 -0.51 3.63 -9.78
CA ARG A 34 0.51 4.54 -9.26
C ARG A 34 1.94 4.10 -9.59
N PHE A 35 2.20 2.80 -9.50
CA PHE A 35 3.53 2.21 -9.67
C PHE A 35 3.71 1.49 -11.02
N ARG A 36 2.73 1.60 -11.93
CA ARG A 36 2.72 0.92 -13.24
C ARG A 36 2.94 -0.58 -13.12
N LEU A 37 2.30 -1.20 -12.14
CA LEU A 37 2.37 -2.64 -11.86
C LEU A 37 1.15 -3.36 -12.38
N HIS A 38 1.27 -4.67 -12.57
CA HIS A 38 0.09 -5.53 -12.68
C HIS A 38 -0.65 -5.58 -11.34
N VAL A 39 -1.99 -5.66 -11.37
CA VAL A 39 -2.81 -5.66 -10.14
C VAL A 39 -2.44 -6.83 -9.21
N HIS A 40 -2.05 -7.97 -9.77
CA HIS A 40 -1.56 -9.09 -8.97
C HIS A 40 -0.26 -8.73 -8.21
N THR A 41 0.70 -8.08 -8.87
CA THR A 41 1.94 -7.62 -8.25
C THR A 41 1.67 -6.58 -7.16
N ALA A 42 0.75 -5.64 -7.38
CA ALA A 42 0.36 -4.68 -6.35
C ALA A 42 -0.22 -5.36 -5.09
N ARG A 43 -0.98 -6.45 -5.25
CA ARG A 43 -1.45 -7.24 -4.10
C ARG A 43 -0.31 -7.91 -3.35
N LEU A 44 0.69 -8.43 -4.05
CA LEU A 44 1.88 -9.01 -3.43
C LEU A 44 2.67 -7.96 -2.64
N VAL A 45 2.85 -6.76 -3.20
CA VAL A 45 3.50 -5.64 -2.51
C VAL A 45 2.73 -5.25 -1.25
N ILE A 46 1.40 -5.09 -1.33
CA ILE A 46 0.56 -4.78 -0.15
C ILE A 46 0.74 -5.86 0.92
N HIS A 47 0.70 -7.13 0.53
CA HIS A 47 0.87 -8.24 1.46
C HIS A 47 2.28 -8.30 2.06
N GLY A 48 3.30 -7.92 1.28
CA GLY A 48 4.67 -7.75 1.76
C GLY A 48 4.75 -6.69 2.84
N ILE A 49 4.18 -5.50 2.60
CA ILE A 49 4.12 -4.41 3.59
C ILE A 49 3.45 -4.86 4.89
N MET A 50 2.32 -5.57 4.79
CA MET A 50 1.59 -6.08 5.97
C MET A 50 2.40 -7.06 6.82
N LYS A 51 3.43 -7.70 6.25
CA LYS A 51 4.31 -8.65 6.93
C LYS A 51 5.61 -8.02 7.43
N ARG A 52 5.86 -6.74 7.15
CA ARG A 52 7.09 -6.08 7.58
C ARG A 52 7.12 -5.93 9.08
N THR A 53 8.32 -6.05 9.64
CA THR A 53 8.60 -5.94 11.08
C THR A 53 9.35 -4.64 11.43
N ASP A 54 9.52 -3.75 10.45
CA ASP A 54 10.23 -2.46 10.58
C ASP A 54 9.37 -1.33 11.15
N GLY A 55 8.24 -1.67 11.79
CA GLY A 55 7.38 -0.71 12.50
C GLY A 55 6.31 -0.02 11.64
N ILE A 56 6.22 -0.29 10.34
CA ILE A 56 5.08 0.17 9.52
C ILE A 56 3.81 -0.50 10.05
N ARG A 57 2.80 0.30 10.42
CA ARG A 57 1.49 -0.23 10.82
C ARG A 57 0.46 0.08 9.74
N CYS A 58 -0.30 -0.93 9.37
CA CYS A 58 -1.27 -0.85 8.29
C CYS A 58 -2.56 -1.57 8.65
N GLU A 59 -3.61 -1.25 7.90
CA GLU A 59 -4.93 -1.84 8.02
C GLU A 59 -5.44 -2.25 6.63
N LEU A 60 -6.26 -3.31 6.60
CA LEU A 60 -6.92 -3.79 5.39
C LEU A 60 -8.41 -3.98 5.68
N LEU A 61 -9.23 -3.07 5.17
CA LEU A 61 -10.69 -3.10 5.35
C LEU A 61 -11.36 -3.66 4.11
N GLY A 62 -12.26 -4.63 4.29
CA GLY A 62 -13.12 -5.16 3.24
C GLY A 62 -14.51 -4.55 3.32
N THR A 63 -15.01 -3.99 2.21
CA THR A 63 -16.40 -3.50 2.10
C THR A 63 -17.05 -4.03 0.83
N TYR A 64 -18.37 -4.16 0.83
CA TYR A 64 -19.13 -4.52 -0.36
C TYR A 64 -19.59 -3.25 -1.06
N GLU A 65 -19.16 -3.08 -2.31
CA GLU A 65 -19.61 -1.97 -3.15
C GLU A 65 -20.60 -2.46 -4.20
N LEU A 66 -21.64 -1.66 -4.45
CA LEU A 66 -22.59 -1.92 -5.52
C LEU A 66 -21.95 -1.57 -6.87
N THR A 67 -21.91 -2.54 -7.78
CA THR A 67 -21.47 -2.35 -9.16
C THR A 67 -22.60 -2.63 -10.13
N ALA A 68 -22.43 -2.29 -11.41
CA ALA A 68 -23.38 -2.64 -12.47
C ALA A 68 -23.65 -4.16 -12.59
N LYS A 69 -22.78 -5.01 -12.02
CA LYS A 69 -22.91 -6.47 -11.99
C LYS A 69 -23.31 -7.02 -10.60
N GLY A 70 -23.77 -6.15 -9.70
CA GLY A 70 -24.12 -6.51 -8.31
C GLY A 70 -23.06 -6.13 -7.28
N LEU A 71 -23.22 -6.64 -6.05
CA LEU A 71 -22.30 -6.38 -4.94
C LEU A 71 -20.94 -7.05 -5.17
N ARG A 72 -19.87 -6.30 -4.96
CA ARG A 72 -18.49 -6.79 -5.07
C ARG A 72 -17.71 -6.45 -3.81
N LEU A 73 -17.00 -7.44 -3.27
CA LEU A 73 -16.04 -7.19 -2.20
C LEU A 73 -14.84 -6.40 -2.73
N VAL A 74 -14.61 -5.23 -2.13
CA VAL A 74 -13.48 -4.34 -2.39
C VAL A 74 -12.66 -4.21 -1.12
N LYS A 75 -11.33 -4.27 -1.25
CA LYS A 75 -10.41 -4.15 -0.13
C LYS A 75 -9.64 -2.83 -0.22
N TYR A 76 -9.67 -2.08 0.86
CA TYR A 76 -8.97 -0.82 1.06
C TYR A 76 -7.82 -1.03 2.02
N PHE A 77 -6.62 -0.75 1.54
CA PHE A 77 -5.37 -0.82 2.29
C PHE A 77 -4.97 0.59 2.73
N SER A 78 -4.67 0.77 4.02
CA SER A 78 -4.19 2.03 4.58
C SER A 78 -2.91 1.79 5.39
N VAL A 79 -2.07 2.81 5.46
CA VAL A 79 -0.93 2.86 6.38
C VAL A 79 -1.31 3.85 7.47
N ILE A 80 -1.47 3.37 8.69
CA ILE A 80 -1.92 4.17 9.85
C ILE A 80 -0.73 4.82 10.58
N TYR A 81 0.44 4.20 10.50
CA TYR A 81 1.67 4.73 11.08
C TYR A 81 2.86 4.40 10.18
N LEU A 82 3.69 5.41 9.94
CA LEU A 82 4.91 5.33 9.15
C LEU A 82 6.08 5.82 10.03
N PRO A 83 7.10 4.99 10.29
CA PRO A 83 8.31 5.41 11.01
C PRO A 83 8.98 6.64 10.40
N ASP A 84 9.58 7.50 11.24
CA ASP A 84 10.18 8.79 10.84
C ASP A 84 11.25 8.67 9.74
N GLU A 85 11.97 7.54 9.74
CA GLU A 85 12.97 7.20 8.72
C GLU A 85 12.36 7.14 7.31
N TYR A 86 11.09 6.74 7.21
CA TYR A 86 10.34 6.61 5.96
C TYR A 86 9.40 7.80 5.70
N GLN A 87 9.21 8.69 6.69
CA GLN A 87 8.36 9.86 6.52
C GLN A 87 8.96 10.86 5.49
N PRO A 88 8.09 11.56 4.73
CA PRO A 88 8.54 12.65 3.88
C PRO A 88 9.26 13.72 4.70
N ALA A 89 10.34 14.29 4.16
CA ALA A 89 11.19 15.26 4.86
C ALA A 89 10.44 16.48 5.42
N ASP A 90 9.28 16.81 4.84
CA ASP A 90 8.40 17.89 5.29
C ASP A 90 7.72 17.62 6.65
N ARG A 91 7.51 16.35 7.02
CA ARG A 91 6.89 15.97 8.32
C ARG A 91 7.88 15.77 9.47
N ARG A 92 9.20 15.83 9.21
CA ARG A 92 10.22 15.72 10.27
C ARG A 92 10.38 17.00 11.12
N LYS A 93 9.55 18.01 10.87
CA LYS A 93 9.47 19.26 11.64
C LYS A 93 8.10 19.34 12.30
N GLY A 94 7.91 18.65 13.41
CA GLY A 94 6.74 18.72 14.27
C GLY A 94 7.14 18.46 15.70
#